data_AF-F2LSH1-F1
#
_entry.id   AF-F2LSH1-F1
#
_cell.length_a   1.000
_cell.length_b   1.000
_cell.length_c   1.000
_cell.angle_alpha   90.00
_cell.angle_beta   90.00
_cell.angle_gamma   90.00
#
_symmetry.space_group_name_H-M   'P 1'
#
loop_
_entity.id
_entity.type
_entity.pdbx_description
1 polymer ?
#
loop_
_entity_poly.entity_id
_entity_poly.type
_entity_poly.pdbx_seq_one_letter_code
_entity_poly.pdbx_strand_id
1 'polypeptide(L)'
;MGGGTDLTGWTMTALNNRFRTNFLALAVVSGSLFAVPVAYAQAAAAAATSTMTPAPVAASTPNGGSTALIAQLTRGMTGVKTFSEPNGLIGVVAKATGKDGVARPIMMHVDPSGREVIYGLAFDLQKNVLIGAEAVKETIGSAAIPQQLPASVTTPAHPGASADDVAKLSHSAYIETHGVGKGGPIVYAFVEPNCGWCARAVPAMLSSQRTPGTPLANATIRWIPLAFGQDAAAADSIALSSSGDGRARLSKLFSPAASDGTPNDDQIKRVHENIALFQALGDNGTPTFYVQHAGASDARRIEGWAGIDGFTE
;
A
#
# COMPACT_ATOMS: atom_id res chain seq x y z
N MET A 1 27.13 0.69 67.43
CA MET A 1 25.81 1.35 67.35
C MET A 1 25.24 1.07 65.97
N GLY A 2 23.98 0.61 65.93
CA GLY A 2 23.23 0.09 64.76
C GLY A 2 23.67 -1.32 64.36
N GLY A 3 22.93 -2.44 64.52
CA GLY A 3 21.48 -2.66 64.59
C GLY A 3 20.91 -2.62 63.16
N GLY A 4 20.56 -3.69 62.45
CA GLY A 4 20.18 -5.05 62.80
C GLY A 4 18.65 -5.18 62.70
N THR A 5 18.14 -5.76 61.60
CA THR A 5 16.91 -6.58 61.56
C THR A 5 16.73 -7.27 60.20
N ASP A 6 16.69 -8.60 60.29
CA ASP A 6 16.00 -9.53 59.39
C ASP A 6 14.52 -9.16 59.23
N LEU A 7 13.97 -9.37 58.02
CA LEU A 7 12.57 -9.77 57.85
C LEU A 7 12.46 -10.78 56.70
N THR A 8 12.32 -12.03 57.12
CA THR A 8 11.89 -13.20 56.37
C THR A 8 10.38 -13.14 56.06
N GLY A 9 10.01 -13.70 54.91
CA GLY A 9 8.80 -14.51 54.76
C GLY A 9 7.48 -13.80 54.49
N TRP A 10 7.08 -13.73 53.22
CA TRP A 10 5.66 -13.76 52.82
C TRP A 10 5.47 -14.69 51.62
N THR A 11 5.08 -15.92 51.91
CA THR A 11 4.41 -16.84 50.98
C THR A 11 2.96 -16.37 50.79
N MET A 12 2.54 -16.04 49.56
CA MET A 12 1.12 -15.99 49.22
C MET A 12 0.71 -17.26 48.50
N THR A 13 -0.05 -18.06 49.22
CA THR A 13 -0.75 -19.26 48.78
C THR A 13 -1.89 -18.89 47.82
N ALA A 14 -2.06 -19.73 46.81
CA ALA A 14 -3.13 -19.72 45.82
C ALA A 14 -4.54 -19.64 46.43
N LEU A 15 -5.41 -18.85 45.80
CA LEU A 15 -6.86 -18.95 45.95
C LEU A 15 -7.50 -19.24 44.60
N ASN A 16 -7.75 -20.53 44.44
CA ASN A 16 -8.60 -21.19 43.48
C ASN A 16 -10.03 -20.67 43.66
N ASN A 17 -10.66 -20.07 42.64
CA ASN A 17 -12.12 -19.95 42.65
C ASN A 17 -12.70 -20.22 41.27
N ARG A 18 -13.19 -21.46 41.14
CA ARG A 18 -13.98 -21.95 40.02
C ARG A 18 -15.41 -21.42 40.19
N PHE A 19 -15.82 -20.48 39.35
CA PHE A 19 -17.24 -20.28 39.06
C PHE A 19 -17.57 -20.97 37.73
N ARG A 20 -18.06 -22.21 37.86
CA ARG A 20 -18.89 -22.86 36.84
C ARG A 20 -20.31 -22.36 37.06
N THR A 21 -20.86 -21.65 36.08
CA THR A 21 -22.30 -21.43 36.00
C THR A 21 -22.77 -21.97 34.66
N ASN A 22 -23.39 -23.14 34.73
CA ASN A 22 -24.22 -23.68 33.67
C ASN A 22 -25.43 -22.75 33.53
N PHE A 23 -25.67 -22.21 32.33
CA PHE A 23 -27.00 -21.74 31.96
C PHE A 23 -27.49 -22.52 30.74
N LEU A 24 -28.34 -23.48 31.09
CA LEU A 24 -29.52 -23.97 30.42
C LEU A 24 -29.82 -23.40 29.02
N ALA A 25 -29.91 -24.32 28.07
CA ALA A 25 -30.57 -24.13 26.79
C ALA A 25 -32.04 -23.72 26.98
N LEU A 26 -32.44 -22.64 26.31
CA LEU A 26 -33.85 -22.35 26.03
C LEU A 26 -34.07 -22.55 24.53
N ALA A 27 -34.75 -23.65 24.20
CA ALA A 27 -35.37 -23.84 22.91
C ALA A 27 -36.76 -23.16 22.94
N VAL A 28 -36.99 -22.17 22.08
CA VAL A 28 -38.33 -21.66 21.76
C VAL A 28 -38.37 -21.35 20.25
N VAL A 29 -38.93 -22.28 19.47
CA VAL A 29 -40.21 -22.17 18.73
C VAL A 29 -40.16 -21.22 17.52
N SER A 30 -40.11 -21.88 16.36
CA SER A 30 -41.05 -21.73 15.24
C SER A 30 -41.64 -20.34 14.99
N GLY A 31 -41.09 -19.65 14.00
CA GLY A 31 -41.66 -18.43 13.41
C GLY A 31 -41.65 -18.53 11.89
N SER A 32 -42.84 -18.75 11.35
CA SER A 32 -43.30 -18.74 9.96
C SER A 32 -42.43 -18.05 8.91
N LEU A 33 -42.10 -18.80 7.86
CA LEU A 33 -41.66 -18.32 6.55
C LEU A 33 -42.80 -17.53 5.89
N PHE A 34 -42.77 -16.20 5.97
CA PHE A 34 -43.48 -15.36 5.01
C PHE A 34 -42.52 -15.05 3.87
N ALA A 35 -42.71 -15.73 2.74
CA ALA A 35 -42.14 -15.34 1.47
C ALA A 35 -42.81 -14.03 1.03
N VAL A 36 -42.14 -12.90 1.25
CA VAL A 36 -42.50 -11.64 0.61
C VAL A 36 -41.91 -11.69 -0.80
N PRO A 37 -42.72 -11.59 -1.87
CA PRO A 37 -42.18 -11.39 -3.21
C PRO A 37 -41.50 -10.02 -3.23
N VAL A 38 -40.16 -10.02 -3.25
CA VAL A 38 -39.38 -8.84 -3.60
C VAL A 38 -39.65 -8.58 -5.08
N ALA A 39 -40.61 -7.70 -5.36
CA ALA A 39 -40.74 -7.09 -6.66
C ALA A 39 -39.46 -6.28 -6.92
N TYR A 40 -38.57 -6.83 -7.74
CA TYR A 40 -37.50 -6.05 -8.35
C TYR A 40 -38.15 -4.99 -9.23
N ALA A 41 -38.36 -3.79 -8.68
CA ALA A 41 -38.52 -2.61 -9.50
C ALA A 41 -37.19 -2.44 -10.25
N GLN A 42 -37.17 -2.87 -11.51
CA GLN A 42 -36.19 -2.40 -12.48
C GLN A 42 -36.39 -0.90 -12.62
N ALA A 43 -35.71 -0.13 -11.77
CA ALA A 43 -35.39 1.24 -12.09
C ALA A 43 -34.46 1.15 -13.30
N ALA A 44 -35.06 1.26 -14.49
CA ALA A 44 -34.35 1.60 -15.69
C ALA A 44 -33.70 2.97 -15.43
N ALA A 45 -32.47 2.94 -14.92
CA ALA A 45 -31.59 4.07 -15.01
C ALA A 45 -31.42 4.31 -16.50
N ALA A 46 -32.17 5.28 -17.03
CA ALA A 46 -31.85 5.91 -18.28
C ALA A 46 -30.43 6.46 -18.10
N ALA A 47 -29.45 5.66 -18.50
CA ALA A 47 -28.10 6.12 -18.71
C ALA A 47 -28.23 7.23 -19.74
N ALA A 48 -28.25 8.48 -19.25
CA ALA A 48 -27.95 9.63 -20.06
C ALA A 48 -26.57 9.35 -20.64
N THR A 49 -26.59 8.77 -21.82
CA THR A 49 -25.41 8.52 -22.63
C THR A 49 -25.05 9.92 -23.10
N SER A 50 -24.39 10.69 -22.24
CA SER A 50 -23.66 11.86 -22.66
C SER A 50 -22.57 11.34 -23.57
N THR A 51 -22.91 11.21 -24.84
CA THR A 51 -21.96 11.26 -25.92
C THR A 51 -21.25 12.60 -25.73
N MET A 52 -20.16 12.59 -24.97
CA MET A 52 -19.13 13.61 -25.12
C MET A 52 -18.63 13.40 -26.53
N THR A 53 -19.26 14.10 -27.49
CA THR A 53 -18.66 14.36 -28.78
C THR A 53 -17.33 15.00 -28.42
N PRO A 54 -16.18 14.34 -28.64
CA PRO A 54 -14.91 14.97 -28.38
C PRO A 54 -14.94 16.28 -29.16
N ALA A 55 -14.71 17.39 -28.46
CA ALA A 55 -14.49 18.66 -29.13
C ALA A 55 -13.45 18.37 -30.22
N PRO A 56 -13.69 18.78 -31.48
CA PRO A 56 -12.72 18.54 -32.54
C PRO A 56 -11.41 19.12 -32.04
N VAL A 57 -10.47 18.24 -31.71
CA VAL A 57 -9.09 18.63 -31.44
C VAL A 57 -8.69 19.23 -32.76
N ALA A 58 -8.64 20.57 -32.80
CA ALA A 58 -8.19 21.29 -33.97
C ALA A 58 -6.89 20.61 -34.38
N ALA A 59 -6.89 20.03 -35.58
CA ALA A 59 -5.72 19.36 -36.12
C ALA A 59 -4.60 20.39 -36.13
N SER A 60 -3.78 20.38 -35.09
CA SER A 60 -2.64 21.25 -34.96
C SER A 60 -1.73 20.87 -36.11
N THR A 61 -1.40 21.88 -36.91
CA THR A 61 -0.56 21.74 -38.09
C THR A 61 0.68 20.90 -37.78
N PRO A 62 1.09 20.00 -38.68
CA PRO A 62 1.96 18.88 -38.32
C PRO A 62 3.38 19.32 -37.95
N ASN A 63 3.89 18.74 -36.87
CA ASN A 63 5.26 18.23 -36.73
C ASN A 63 6.46 19.20 -36.67
N GLY A 64 6.24 20.52 -36.74
CA GLY A 64 7.35 21.48 -36.63
C GLY A 64 7.82 21.77 -35.19
N GLY A 65 6.87 21.94 -34.27
CA GLY A 65 7.15 22.45 -32.91
C GLY A 65 7.97 21.50 -32.05
N SER A 66 7.50 20.26 -31.89
CA SER A 66 8.19 19.25 -31.07
C SER A 66 9.56 18.89 -31.64
N THR A 67 9.70 18.76 -32.96
CA THR A 67 11.00 18.50 -33.61
C THR A 67 12.01 19.61 -33.31
N ALA A 68 11.60 20.88 -33.40
CA ALA A 68 12.47 22.02 -33.10
C ALA A 68 12.86 22.06 -31.61
N LEU A 69 11.91 21.81 -30.71
CA LEU A 69 12.18 21.74 -29.27
C LEU A 69 13.13 20.59 -28.92
N ILE A 70 12.92 19.39 -29.48
CA ILE A 70 13.81 18.24 -29.27
C ILE A 70 15.22 18.58 -29.73
N ALA A 71 15.38 19.13 -30.94
CA ALA A 71 16.69 19.53 -31.46
C ALA A 71 17.37 20.59 -30.58
N GLN A 72 16.60 21.50 -29.98
CA GLN A 72 17.10 22.48 -29.02
C GLN A 72 17.55 21.82 -27.71
N LEU A 73 16.70 20.96 -27.13
CA LEU A 73 16.95 20.29 -25.85
C LEU A 73 18.11 19.31 -25.92
N THR A 74 18.30 18.64 -27.05
CA THR A 74 19.35 17.63 -27.21
C THR A 74 20.65 18.18 -27.79
N ARG A 75 20.81 19.51 -27.84
CA ARG A 75 22.04 20.14 -28.34
C ARG A 75 23.23 19.76 -27.45
N GLY A 76 24.27 19.18 -28.06
CA GLY A 76 25.47 18.71 -27.34
C GLY A 76 25.32 17.34 -26.70
N MET A 77 24.20 16.65 -26.91
CA MET A 77 23.97 15.28 -26.48
C MET A 77 24.28 14.30 -27.62
N THR A 78 24.50 13.04 -27.28
CA THR A 78 24.76 11.96 -28.25
C THR A 78 23.72 10.85 -28.13
N GLY A 79 23.58 10.03 -29.17
CA GLY A 79 22.68 8.87 -29.13
C GLY A 79 21.20 9.24 -28.92
N VAL A 80 20.76 10.36 -29.49
CA VAL A 80 19.37 10.81 -29.40
C VAL A 80 18.47 9.84 -30.16
N LYS A 81 17.50 9.25 -29.48
CA LYS A 81 16.40 8.48 -30.09
C LYS A 81 15.08 9.02 -29.59
N THR A 82 14.08 8.98 -30.45
CA THR A 82 12.70 9.31 -30.11
C THR A 82 11.81 8.09 -30.29
N PHE A 83 10.73 8.03 -29.51
CA PHE A 83 9.71 7.00 -29.61
C PHE A 83 8.35 7.60 -29.24
N SER A 84 7.28 6.99 -29.73
CA SER A 84 5.92 7.44 -29.43
C SER A 84 5.46 6.88 -28.09
N GLU A 85 4.91 7.74 -27.25
CA GLU A 85 4.32 7.38 -25.97
C GLU A 85 2.78 7.42 -26.01
N PRO A 86 2.10 6.79 -25.02
CA PRO A 86 0.68 6.97 -24.83
C PRO A 86 0.29 8.46 -24.74
N ASN A 87 -0.93 8.80 -25.17
CA ASN A 87 -1.45 10.17 -25.21
C ASN A 87 -0.73 11.12 -26.18
N GLY A 88 0.08 10.58 -27.10
CA GLY A 88 0.73 11.35 -28.16
C GLY A 88 2.01 12.07 -27.73
N LEU A 89 2.46 11.89 -26.48
CA LEU A 89 3.77 12.37 -26.06
C LEU A 89 4.88 11.72 -26.90
N ILE A 90 6.00 12.43 -27.02
CA ILE A 90 7.20 11.97 -27.71
C ILE A 90 8.26 11.73 -26.64
N GLY A 91 8.54 10.46 -26.36
CA GLY A 91 9.64 10.08 -25.50
C GLY A 91 10.96 10.29 -26.22
N VAL A 92 11.94 10.87 -25.52
CA VAL A 92 13.28 11.15 -26.04
C VAL A 92 14.31 10.59 -25.07
N VAL A 93 15.20 9.73 -25.56
CA VAL A 93 16.38 9.27 -24.82
C VAL A 93 17.62 9.84 -25.47
N ALA A 94 18.56 10.34 -24.66
CA ALA A 94 19.86 10.81 -25.13
C ALA A 94 20.95 10.53 -24.09
N LYS A 95 22.21 10.72 -24.47
CA LYS A 95 23.38 10.74 -23.57
C LYS A 95 23.88 12.16 -23.40
N ALA A 96 23.86 12.66 -22.17
CA ALA A 96 24.42 13.96 -21.81
C ALA A 96 25.75 13.78 -21.07
N THR A 97 26.79 14.47 -21.50
CA THR A 97 28.09 14.46 -20.81
C THR A 97 28.07 15.44 -19.65
N GLY A 98 28.25 14.93 -18.43
CA GLY A 98 28.36 15.75 -17.23
C GLY A 98 29.65 16.58 -17.19
N LYS A 99 29.74 17.50 -16.22
CA LYS A 99 30.97 18.30 -15.99
C LYS A 99 32.21 17.44 -15.66
N ASP A 100 31.97 16.22 -15.19
CA ASP A 100 32.97 15.19 -14.90
C ASP A 100 33.42 14.40 -16.14
N GLY A 101 32.92 14.76 -17.34
CA GLY A 101 33.22 14.04 -18.57
C GLY A 101 32.47 12.70 -18.72
N VAL A 102 31.62 12.34 -17.75
CA VAL A 102 30.89 11.07 -17.76
C VAL A 102 29.56 11.26 -18.49
N ALA A 103 29.36 10.50 -19.57
CA ALA A 103 28.11 10.45 -20.31
C ALA A 103 27.04 9.66 -19.54
N ARG A 104 25.89 10.27 -19.28
CA ARG A 104 24.76 9.66 -18.56
C ARG A 104 23.52 9.63 -19.44
N PRO A 105 22.68 8.58 -19.35
CA PRO A 105 21.38 8.61 -20.00
C PRO A 105 20.55 9.76 -19.41
N ILE A 106 19.80 10.43 -20.26
CA ILE A 106 18.69 11.26 -19.84
C ILE A 106 17.46 10.85 -20.62
N MET A 107 16.31 11.05 -20.00
CA MET A 107 15.01 10.82 -20.62
C MET A 107 14.13 12.03 -20.39
N MET A 108 13.42 12.42 -21.44
CA MET A 108 12.47 13.52 -21.42
C MET A 108 11.26 13.16 -22.27
N HIS A 109 10.12 13.77 -21.93
CA HIS A 109 8.85 13.59 -22.62
C HIS A 109 8.44 14.92 -23.20
N VAL A 110 8.33 14.99 -24.53
CA VAL A 110 8.00 16.23 -25.23
C VAL A 110 6.56 16.14 -25.70
N ASP A 111 5.78 17.16 -25.40
CA ASP A 111 4.41 17.23 -25.86
C ASP A 111 4.34 17.40 -27.40
N PRO A 112 3.27 16.95 -28.08
CA PRO A 112 3.15 17.07 -29.53
C PRO A 112 3.33 18.50 -30.07
N SER A 113 2.93 19.52 -29.29
CA SER A 113 3.03 20.92 -29.69
C SER A 113 4.44 21.49 -29.55
N GLY A 114 5.34 20.81 -28.83
CA GLY A 114 6.71 21.27 -28.59
C GLY A 114 6.81 22.50 -27.70
N ARG A 115 5.89 22.64 -26.75
CA ARG A 115 5.82 23.75 -25.80
C ARG A 115 6.21 23.33 -24.39
N GLU A 116 6.11 22.05 -24.09
CA GLU A 116 6.29 21.47 -22.77
C GLU A 116 7.24 20.27 -22.84
N VAL A 117 8.06 20.14 -21.81
CA VAL A 117 8.94 19.01 -21.59
C VAL A 117 8.81 18.54 -20.16
N ILE A 118 8.62 17.24 -19.98
CA ILE A 118 8.59 16.60 -18.67
C ILE A 118 9.88 15.81 -18.52
N TYR A 119 10.63 16.09 -17.46
CA TYR A 119 11.81 15.30 -17.08
C TYR A 119 11.38 14.25 -16.06
N GLY A 120 11.62 12.97 -16.36
CA GLY A 120 11.31 11.91 -15.42
C GLY A 120 11.05 10.56 -16.08
N LEU A 121 10.55 9.66 -15.24
CA LEU A 121 10.23 8.28 -15.59
C LEU A 121 8.74 8.16 -15.87
N ALA A 122 8.37 7.59 -17.02
CA ALA A 122 6.97 7.27 -17.34
C ALA A 122 6.68 5.78 -17.10
N PHE A 123 5.58 5.52 -16.41
CA PHE A 123 5.07 4.17 -16.13
C PHE A 123 3.79 3.91 -16.91
N ASP A 124 3.78 2.83 -17.68
CA ASP A 124 2.54 2.27 -18.25
C ASP A 124 1.84 1.47 -17.16
N LEU A 125 0.77 2.02 -16.59
CA LEU A 125 0.01 1.38 -15.51
C LEU A 125 -0.75 0.13 -15.97
N GLN A 126 -1.10 0.03 -17.27
CA GLN A 126 -1.82 -1.12 -17.80
C GLN A 126 -0.88 -2.31 -17.99
N LYS A 127 0.32 -2.04 -18.51
CA LYS A 127 1.35 -3.06 -18.74
C LYS A 127 2.25 -3.31 -17.54
N ASN A 128 2.17 -2.43 -16.52
CA ASN A 128 3.04 -2.42 -15.35
C ASN A 128 4.54 -2.38 -15.73
N VAL A 129 4.90 -1.58 -16.74
CA VAL A 129 6.28 -1.41 -17.21
C VAL A 129 6.72 0.04 -17.14
N LEU A 130 8.01 0.25 -16.89
CA LEU A 130 8.64 1.56 -17.00
C LEU A 130 9.04 1.79 -18.45
N ILE A 131 8.24 2.56 -19.18
CA ILE A 131 8.42 2.84 -20.63
C ILE A 131 9.85 3.31 -20.91
N GLY A 132 10.38 4.14 -20.00
CA GLY A 132 11.73 4.68 -20.11
C GLY A 132 12.87 3.71 -19.93
N ALA A 133 12.71 2.68 -19.10
CA ALA A 133 13.77 1.70 -18.89
C ALA A 133 14.04 0.88 -20.14
N GLU A 134 12.98 0.50 -20.85
CA GLU A 134 13.09 -0.27 -22.10
C GLU A 134 13.72 0.58 -23.21
N ALA A 135 13.24 1.82 -23.38
CA ALA A 135 13.79 2.76 -24.35
C ALA A 135 15.27 3.08 -24.08
N VAL A 136 15.65 3.28 -22.81
CA VAL A 136 17.06 3.48 -22.42
C VAL A 136 17.89 2.24 -22.72
N LYS A 137 17.40 1.05 -22.38
CA LYS A 137 18.09 -0.22 -22.64
C LYS A 137 18.34 -0.45 -24.13
N GLU A 138 17.36 -0.16 -24.98
CA GLU A 138 17.48 -0.28 -26.44
C GLU A 138 18.38 0.82 -27.04
N THR A 139 18.34 2.02 -26.48
CA THR A 139 19.06 3.18 -27.04
C THR A 139 20.54 3.18 -26.66
N ILE A 140 20.83 2.85 -25.42
CA ILE A 140 22.15 3.04 -24.82
C ILE A 140 22.89 1.70 -24.68
N GLY A 141 22.19 0.59 -24.94
CA GLY A 141 22.65 -0.77 -24.73
C GLY A 141 22.59 -1.15 -23.26
N SER A 142 22.49 -2.45 -22.97
CA SER A 142 22.68 -2.99 -21.61
C SER A 142 24.13 -2.87 -21.11
N ALA A 143 25.01 -2.18 -21.85
CA ALA A 143 26.38 -1.92 -21.46
C ALA A 143 26.38 -0.98 -20.26
N ALA A 144 26.43 -1.62 -19.08
CA ALA A 144 26.78 -1.08 -17.78
C ALA A 144 27.00 0.44 -17.81
N ILE A 145 25.91 1.19 -17.63
CA ILE A 145 26.07 2.34 -16.76
C ILE A 145 26.59 1.68 -15.47
N PRO A 146 27.77 2.02 -14.96
CA PRO A 146 28.03 1.82 -13.56
C PRO A 146 27.11 2.80 -12.83
N GLN A 147 25.80 2.56 -12.89
CA GLN A 147 25.03 2.52 -11.68
C GLN A 147 25.62 1.34 -10.91
N GLN A 148 26.77 1.61 -10.31
CA GLN A 148 26.81 1.44 -8.88
C GLN A 148 25.64 2.29 -8.35
N LEU A 149 24.41 1.75 -8.46
CA LEU A 149 23.39 1.98 -7.45
C LEU A 149 24.21 1.91 -6.17
N PRO A 150 24.32 3.01 -5.39
CA PRO A 150 25.26 3.10 -4.27
C PRO A 150 25.24 1.77 -3.57
N ALA A 151 26.35 1.01 -3.68
CA ALA A 151 26.38 -0.45 -3.71
C ALA A 151 25.18 -1.04 -2.98
N SER A 152 24.10 -1.34 -3.72
CA SER A 152 22.71 -1.54 -3.23
C SER A 152 22.68 -1.32 -1.74
N VAL A 153 22.62 -0.04 -1.26
CA VAL A 153 22.89 0.34 0.14
C VAL A 153 22.47 -0.86 0.92
N THR A 154 23.45 -1.65 1.40
CA THR A 154 23.13 -2.87 2.12
C THR A 154 22.65 -2.32 3.42
N THR A 155 21.46 -1.75 3.38
CA THR A 155 20.67 -1.32 4.51
C THR A 155 20.67 -2.59 5.29
N PRO A 156 21.40 -2.62 6.43
CA PRO A 156 21.54 -3.84 7.19
C PRO A 156 20.15 -4.42 7.29
N ALA A 157 20.00 -5.68 6.83
CA ALA A 157 18.70 -6.33 6.70
C ALA A 157 17.93 -5.98 7.96
N HIS A 158 16.88 -5.15 7.81
CA HIS A 158 16.23 -4.61 8.99
C HIS A 158 15.74 -5.82 9.78
N PRO A 159 16.16 -5.96 11.04
CA PRO A 159 15.77 -7.11 11.82
C PRO A 159 14.24 -7.20 11.82
N GLY A 160 13.72 -8.42 11.84
CA GLY A 160 12.29 -8.63 12.09
C GLY A 160 11.85 -7.95 13.40
N ALA A 161 10.55 -7.92 13.65
CA ALA A 161 10.04 -7.42 14.93
C ALA A 161 10.38 -8.41 16.05
N SER A 162 10.97 -7.89 17.13
CA SER A 162 11.20 -8.66 18.36
C SER A 162 9.88 -9.04 19.05
N ALA A 163 9.94 -9.87 20.10
CA ALA A 163 8.74 -10.21 20.88
C ALA A 163 8.04 -8.98 21.48
N ASP A 164 8.81 -8.00 21.96
CA ASP A 164 8.26 -6.75 22.50
C ASP A 164 7.60 -5.91 21.40
N ASP A 165 8.17 -5.92 20.19
CA ASP A 165 7.61 -5.19 19.05
C ASP A 165 6.35 -5.86 18.52
N VAL A 166 6.32 -7.20 18.47
CA VAL A 166 5.11 -7.97 18.17
C VAL A 166 4.01 -7.69 19.20
N ALA A 167 4.35 -7.56 20.49
CA ALA A 167 3.40 -7.15 21.50
C ALA A 167 2.83 -5.76 21.19
N LYS A 168 3.66 -4.76 20.85
CA LYS A 168 3.18 -3.43 20.45
C LYS A 168 2.30 -3.48 19.20
N LEU A 169 2.71 -4.22 18.18
CA LEU A 169 1.93 -4.43 16.94
C LEU A 169 0.55 -5.02 17.24
N SER A 170 0.46 -5.98 18.17
CA SER A 170 -0.81 -6.60 18.57
C SER A 170 -1.77 -5.67 19.33
N HIS A 171 -1.26 -4.59 19.91
CA HIS A 171 -2.04 -3.56 20.63
C HIS A 171 -2.30 -2.30 19.80
N SER A 172 -1.77 -2.23 18.57
CA SER A 172 -2.02 -1.12 17.64
C SER A 172 -3.50 -0.97 17.31
N ALA A 173 -3.89 0.19 16.78
CA ALA A 173 -5.22 0.34 16.19
C ALA A 173 -5.20 -0.27 14.78
N TYR A 174 -6.01 -1.31 14.55
CA TYR A 174 -6.06 -2.03 13.27
C TYR A 174 -7.47 -2.39 12.83
N ILE A 175 -7.58 -2.73 11.54
CA ILE A 175 -8.73 -3.39 10.94
C ILE A 175 -8.33 -4.85 10.72
N GLU A 176 -9.14 -5.78 11.21
CA GLU A 176 -8.84 -7.21 11.06
C GLU A 176 -9.61 -7.81 9.89
N THR A 177 -8.94 -8.65 9.12
CA THR A 177 -9.55 -9.46 8.05
C THR A 177 -9.03 -10.89 8.14
N HIS A 178 -9.87 -11.85 7.80
CA HIS A 178 -9.52 -13.27 7.90
C HIS A 178 -9.55 -13.96 6.54
N GLY A 179 -8.58 -14.84 6.30
CA GLY A 179 -8.60 -15.79 5.21
C GLY A 179 -9.79 -16.76 5.28
N VAL A 180 -9.99 -17.52 4.21
CA VAL A 180 -11.02 -18.58 4.10
C VAL A 180 -10.71 -19.79 4.98
N GLY A 181 -9.45 -20.05 5.29
CA GLY A 181 -9.02 -21.04 6.26
C GLY A 181 -8.63 -20.43 7.61
N LYS A 182 -8.16 -21.27 8.53
CA LYS A 182 -7.85 -20.90 9.93
C LYS A 182 -6.45 -21.35 10.31
N GLY A 183 -5.90 -20.72 11.36
CA GLY A 183 -4.65 -21.15 11.99
C GLY A 183 -3.37 -20.79 11.22
N GLY A 184 -3.45 -19.90 10.22
CA GLY A 184 -2.28 -19.36 9.55
C GLY A 184 -1.63 -18.21 10.32
N PRO A 185 -0.63 -17.53 9.71
CA PRO A 185 0.09 -16.45 10.35
C PRO A 185 -0.80 -15.22 10.60
N ILE A 186 -0.33 -14.36 11.50
CA ILE A 186 -0.84 -12.99 11.66
C ILE A 186 0.08 -12.07 10.87
N VAL A 187 -0.50 -11.32 9.93
CA VAL A 187 0.21 -10.29 9.16
C VAL A 187 -0.19 -8.92 9.70
N TYR A 188 0.75 -8.18 10.26
CA TYR A 188 0.57 -6.77 10.61
C TYR A 188 0.99 -5.93 9.40
N ALA A 189 0.06 -5.16 8.84
CA ALA A 189 0.26 -4.45 7.58
C ALA A 189 0.10 -2.94 7.80
N PHE A 190 1.21 -2.21 7.86
CA PHE A 190 1.18 -0.75 7.86
C PHE A 190 0.79 -0.25 6.46
N VAL A 191 -0.31 0.48 6.38
CA VAL A 191 -0.85 0.98 5.11
C VAL A 191 -1.21 2.44 5.20
N GLU A 192 -0.99 3.19 4.12
CA GLU A 192 -1.36 4.60 4.02
C GLU A 192 -2.31 4.77 2.82
N PRO A 193 -3.44 5.47 2.96
CA PRO A 193 -4.48 5.57 1.92
C PRO A 193 -4.02 6.19 0.60
N ASN A 194 -3.14 7.20 0.66
CA ASN A 194 -2.61 7.89 -0.50
C ASN A 194 -1.42 7.13 -1.15
N CYS A 195 -0.99 6.01 -0.56
CA CYS A 195 0.13 5.26 -1.07
C CYS A 195 -0.31 4.38 -2.24
N GLY A 196 0.18 4.72 -3.44
CA GLY A 196 -0.10 3.96 -4.67
C GLY A 196 0.30 2.48 -4.59
N TRP A 197 1.30 2.13 -3.79
CA TRP A 197 1.66 0.72 -3.53
C TRP A 197 0.67 0.03 -2.58
N CYS A 198 0.16 0.74 -1.57
CA CYS A 198 -0.90 0.22 -0.69
C CYS A 198 -2.18 -0.06 -1.48
N ALA A 199 -2.57 0.85 -2.37
CA ALA A 199 -3.73 0.69 -3.27
C ALA A 199 -3.62 -0.55 -4.18
N ARG A 200 -2.40 -1.03 -4.46
CA ARG A 200 -2.16 -2.29 -5.20
C ARG A 200 -2.10 -3.51 -4.27
N ALA A 201 -1.42 -3.39 -3.14
CA ALA A 201 -1.19 -4.50 -2.20
C ALA A 201 -2.50 -4.99 -1.58
N VAL A 202 -3.34 -4.08 -1.10
CA VAL A 202 -4.57 -4.39 -0.37
C VAL A 202 -5.53 -5.29 -1.16
N PRO A 203 -5.97 -4.94 -2.40
CA PRO A 203 -6.86 -5.81 -3.15
C PRO A 203 -6.23 -7.17 -3.48
N ALA A 204 -4.92 -7.23 -3.75
CA ALA A 204 -4.22 -8.47 -4.01
C ALA A 204 -4.22 -9.39 -2.79
N MET A 205 -3.91 -8.87 -1.60
CA MET A 205 -3.91 -9.63 -0.35
C MET A 205 -5.33 -10.08 0.03
N LEU A 206 -6.34 -9.22 -0.12
CA LEU A 206 -7.75 -9.61 0.11
C LEU A 206 -8.23 -10.68 -0.89
N SER A 207 -7.72 -10.67 -2.12
CA SER A 207 -8.01 -11.72 -3.11
C SER A 207 -7.34 -13.04 -2.71
N SER A 208 -6.08 -12.98 -2.28
CA SER A 208 -5.34 -14.13 -1.75
C SER A 208 -6.07 -14.74 -0.53
N GLN A 209 -6.46 -13.94 0.46
CA GLN A 209 -7.28 -14.40 1.59
C GLN A 209 -8.56 -15.14 1.20
N ARG A 210 -9.17 -14.81 0.05
CA ARG A 210 -10.42 -15.44 -0.44
C ARG A 210 -10.20 -16.66 -1.31
N THR A 211 -8.98 -16.92 -1.74
CA THR A 211 -8.67 -17.97 -2.70
C THR A 211 -7.97 -19.13 -1.98
N PRO A 212 -8.61 -20.30 -1.84
CA PRO A 212 -7.98 -21.46 -1.21
C PRO A 212 -6.64 -21.82 -1.86
N GLY A 213 -5.68 -22.25 -1.05
CA GLY A 213 -4.35 -22.67 -1.51
C GLY A 213 -3.38 -21.53 -1.84
N THR A 214 -3.79 -20.28 -1.72
CA THR A 214 -2.87 -19.13 -1.83
C THR A 214 -2.14 -18.86 -0.50
N PRO A 215 -1.03 -18.09 -0.51
CA PRO A 215 -0.20 -17.86 0.68
C PRO A 215 -0.94 -17.22 1.86
N LEU A 216 -2.01 -16.46 1.59
CA LEU A 216 -2.78 -15.78 2.64
C LEU A 216 -4.14 -16.43 2.91
N ALA A 217 -4.44 -17.59 2.31
CA ALA A 217 -5.72 -18.27 2.46
C ALA A 217 -6.07 -18.59 3.93
N ASN A 218 -5.07 -18.80 4.78
CA ASN A 218 -5.24 -19.12 6.21
C ASN A 218 -4.85 -17.95 7.14
N ALA A 219 -4.40 -16.82 6.60
CA ALA A 219 -3.81 -15.73 7.37
C ALA A 219 -4.88 -14.79 7.93
N THR A 220 -4.64 -14.27 9.13
CA THR A 220 -5.32 -13.08 9.66
C THR A 220 -4.46 -11.87 9.34
N ILE A 221 -5.02 -10.86 8.69
CA ILE A 221 -4.31 -9.61 8.41
C ILE A 221 -4.90 -8.52 9.29
N ARG A 222 -4.02 -7.85 10.06
CA ARG A 222 -4.27 -6.67 10.86
C ARG A 222 -3.71 -5.46 10.14
N TRP A 223 -4.59 -4.72 9.47
CA TRP A 223 -4.27 -3.53 8.71
C TRP A 223 -4.13 -2.35 9.67
N ILE A 224 -2.92 -1.83 9.83
CA ILE A 224 -2.57 -0.72 10.72
C ILE A 224 -2.53 0.56 9.87
N PRO A 225 -3.59 1.39 9.86
CA PRO A 225 -3.63 2.59 9.05
C PRO A 225 -2.65 3.64 9.57
N LEU A 226 -2.02 4.33 8.62
CA LEU A 226 -1.13 5.46 8.80
C LEU A 226 -1.65 6.64 8.00
N ALA A 227 -1.26 7.86 8.41
CA ALA A 227 -1.56 9.09 7.70
C ALA A 227 -0.37 10.05 7.81
N PHE A 228 0.44 10.14 6.77
CA PHE A 228 1.58 11.07 6.71
C PHE A 228 1.27 12.39 5.98
N GLY A 229 0.14 12.44 5.24
CA GLY A 229 -0.29 13.55 4.40
C GLY A 229 -1.45 14.38 4.97
N GLN A 230 -2.09 15.18 4.12
CA GLN A 230 -3.15 16.15 4.49
C GLN A 230 -4.41 15.52 5.10
N ASP A 231 -5.20 16.36 5.77
CA ASP A 231 -6.39 16.13 6.63
C ASP A 231 -7.35 14.98 6.24
N ALA A 232 -7.49 14.65 4.95
CA ALA A 232 -8.34 13.55 4.49
C ALA A 232 -7.83 12.15 4.94
N ALA A 233 -6.51 11.95 4.98
CA ALA A 233 -5.93 10.68 5.43
C ALA A 233 -6.16 10.43 6.93
N ALA A 234 -6.28 11.51 7.71
CA ALA A 234 -6.70 11.43 9.10
C ALA A 234 -8.15 10.94 9.17
N ALA A 235 -9.08 11.55 8.44
CA ALA A 235 -10.50 11.15 8.44
C ALA A 235 -10.71 9.66 8.10
N ASP A 236 -10.01 9.15 7.08
CA ASP A 236 -10.13 7.76 6.63
C ASP A 236 -9.54 6.76 7.63
N SER A 237 -8.37 7.08 8.20
CA SER A 237 -7.73 6.26 9.24
C SER A 237 -8.57 6.21 10.53
N ILE A 238 -9.40 7.25 10.73
CA ILE A 238 -10.20 7.46 11.94
C ILE A 238 -11.56 6.77 11.85
N ALA A 239 -12.19 6.74 10.67
CA ALA A 239 -13.46 6.04 10.44
C ALA A 239 -13.39 4.52 10.73
N LEU A 240 -12.16 3.98 10.82
CA LEU A 240 -11.87 2.56 10.86
C LEU A 240 -11.64 2.01 12.27
N SER A 241 -12.06 2.72 13.32
CA SER A 241 -12.18 2.17 14.67
C SER A 241 -13.58 1.64 15.01
N SER A 242 -14.54 1.71 14.07
CA SER A 242 -15.94 1.27 14.26
C SER A 242 -16.13 -0.26 14.16
N SER A 243 -17.23 -0.80 14.71
CA SER A 243 -17.63 -2.21 14.57
C SER A 243 -18.09 -2.53 13.14
N GLY A 244 -17.88 -3.77 12.67
CA GLY A 244 -18.37 -4.23 11.36
C GLY A 244 -17.39 -5.15 10.61
N ASP A 245 -17.74 -5.50 9.37
CA ASP A 245 -16.90 -6.33 8.50
C ASP A 245 -15.60 -5.59 8.13
N GLY A 246 -14.46 -6.20 8.48
CA GLY A 246 -13.15 -5.62 8.24
C GLY A 246 -12.84 -5.37 6.77
N ARG A 247 -13.41 -6.16 5.85
CA ARG A 247 -13.20 -5.96 4.40
C ARG A 247 -13.92 -4.72 3.88
N ALA A 248 -15.20 -4.55 4.24
CA ALA A 248 -15.95 -3.35 3.89
C ALA A 248 -15.27 -2.09 4.45
N ARG A 249 -14.81 -2.17 5.70
CA ARG A 249 -14.01 -1.12 6.36
C ARG A 249 -12.74 -0.81 5.57
N LEU A 250 -11.92 -1.81 5.27
CA LEU A 250 -10.68 -1.60 4.52
C LEU A 250 -10.94 -1.07 3.09
N SER A 251 -11.97 -1.53 2.41
CA SER A 251 -12.35 -1.01 1.09
C SER A 251 -12.68 0.48 1.13
N LYS A 252 -13.30 0.93 2.24
CA LYS A 252 -13.61 2.34 2.46
C LYS A 252 -12.35 3.19 2.64
N LEU A 253 -11.33 2.66 3.31
CA LEU A 253 -10.04 3.35 3.51
C LEU A 253 -9.39 3.85 2.21
N PHE A 254 -9.59 3.11 1.11
CA PHE A 254 -9.01 3.43 -0.20
C PHE A 254 -10.04 4.02 -1.17
N SER A 255 -11.22 4.42 -0.67
CA SER A 255 -12.28 5.01 -1.49
C SER A 255 -12.19 6.55 -1.47
N PRO A 256 -12.19 7.24 -2.62
CA PRO A 256 -12.09 8.71 -2.68
C PRO A 256 -13.21 9.49 -1.98
N ALA A 257 -14.29 8.82 -1.58
CA ALA A 257 -15.53 9.41 -1.06
C ALA A 257 -15.77 9.14 0.43
N ALA A 258 -14.78 8.63 1.16
CA ALA A 258 -14.94 8.12 2.52
C ALA A 258 -14.95 9.21 3.62
N SER A 259 -15.61 10.35 3.43
CA SER A 259 -15.83 11.32 4.53
C SER A 259 -17.18 11.08 5.22
N ASP A 260 -17.29 10.11 6.12
CA ASP A 260 -18.54 9.86 6.88
C ASP A 260 -18.58 10.49 8.28
N GLY A 261 -17.65 11.38 8.61
CA GLY A 261 -17.73 12.15 9.84
C GLY A 261 -16.45 12.89 10.18
N THR A 262 -16.55 13.75 11.18
CA THR A 262 -15.39 14.39 11.79
C THR A 262 -14.78 13.41 12.80
N PRO A 263 -13.48 13.08 12.68
CA PRO A 263 -12.72 12.43 13.72
C PRO A 263 -12.90 12.96 15.13
N ASN A 264 -12.91 12.07 16.14
CA ASN A 264 -12.71 12.48 17.53
C ASN A 264 -11.22 12.37 17.94
N ASP A 265 -10.87 13.03 19.05
CA ASP A 265 -9.49 13.12 19.55
C ASP A 265 -8.86 11.75 19.84
N ASP A 266 -9.63 10.78 20.34
CA ASP A 266 -9.14 9.43 20.63
C ASP A 266 -8.75 8.69 19.35
N GLN A 267 -9.50 8.88 18.27
CA GLN A 267 -9.20 8.29 16.98
C GLN A 267 -7.95 8.92 16.36
N ILE A 268 -7.82 10.26 16.43
CA ILE A 268 -6.62 10.98 16.00
C ILE A 268 -5.39 10.44 16.76
N LYS A 269 -5.50 10.32 18.09
CA LYS A 269 -4.43 9.82 18.95
C LYS A 269 -3.95 8.43 18.54
N ARG A 270 -4.86 7.49 18.24
CA ARG A 270 -4.52 6.12 17.82
C ARG A 270 -3.72 6.08 16.51
N VAL A 271 -4.05 6.94 15.54
CA VAL A 271 -3.29 7.03 14.30
C VAL A 271 -1.88 7.57 14.55
N HIS A 272 -1.74 8.56 15.43
CA HIS A 272 -0.41 9.03 15.85
C HIS A 272 0.40 7.95 16.59
N GLU A 273 -0.23 7.15 17.44
CA GLU A 273 0.41 6.00 18.09
C GLU A 273 0.90 4.96 17.06
N ASN A 274 0.11 4.68 16.02
CA ASN A 274 0.53 3.82 14.91
C ASN A 274 1.74 4.41 14.16
N ILE A 275 1.76 5.71 13.88
CA ILE A 275 2.87 6.40 13.22
C ILE A 275 4.14 6.34 14.09
N ALA A 276 4.01 6.59 15.39
CA ALA A 276 5.13 6.50 16.32
C ALA A 276 5.70 5.09 16.39
N LEU A 277 4.84 4.06 16.40
CA LEU A 277 5.27 2.67 16.35
C LEU A 277 6.01 2.36 15.04
N PHE A 278 5.45 2.74 13.90
CA PHE A 278 6.08 2.56 12.58
C PHE A 278 7.49 3.17 12.53
N GLN A 279 7.64 4.40 13.02
CA GLN A 279 8.95 5.07 13.10
C GLN A 279 9.90 4.39 14.09
N ALA A 280 9.40 3.92 15.24
CA ALA A 280 10.21 3.22 16.24
C ALA A 280 10.74 1.87 15.73
N LEU A 281 10.03 1.24 14.79
CA LEU A 281 10.46 0.01 14.11
C LEU A 281 11.50 0.27 13.01
N GLY A 282 11.86 1.54 12.75
CA GLY A 282 12.81 1.94 11.73
C GLY A 282 12.23 2.00 10.31
N ASP A 283 10.91 1.89 10.17
CA ASP A 283 10.27 1.93 8.87
C ASP A 283 10.17 3.36 8.30
N ASN A 284 10.31 3.46 6.98
CA ASN A 284 10.32 4.75 6.26
C ASN A 284 9.46 4.75 4.98
N GLY A 285 8.75 3.66 4.68
CA GLY A 285 7.89 3.56 3.50
C GLY A 285 6.73 2.58 3.71
N THR A 286 5.62 2.83 3.01
CA THR A 286 4.44 1.94 3.02
C THR A 286 4.22 1.31 1.64
N PRO A 287 3.64 0.10 1.57
CA PRO A 287 3.27 -0.74 2.71
C PRO A 287 4.50 -1.42 3.33
N THR A 288 4.43 -1.69 4.63
CA THR A 288 5.38 -2.56 5.35
C THR A 288 4.60 -3.65 6.08
N PHE A 289 5.14 -4.86 6.06
CA PHE A 289 4.49 -6.02 6.64
C PHE A 289 5.38 -6.70 7.68
N TYR A 290 4.74 -7.20 8.73
CA TYR A 290 5.34 -8.09 9.71
C TYR A 290 4.53 -9.39 9.77
N VAL A 291 5.17 -10.51 9.46
CA VAL A 291 4.56 -11.84 9.43
C VAL A 291 4.94 -12.59 10.69
N GLN A 292 3.99 -12.76 11.60
CA GLN A 292 4.13 -13.57 12.81
C GLN A 292 3.53 -14.94 12.54
N HIS A 293 4.37 -15.98 12.56
CA HIS A 293 3.91 -17.35 12.43
C HIS A 293 3.16 -17.84 13.66
N ALA A 294 2.29 -18.84 13.46
CA ALA A 294 1.57 -19.44 14.55
C ALA A 294 2.55 -20.01 15.60
N GLY A 295 2.49 -19.48 16.82
CA GLY A 295 3.38 -19.87 17.93
C GLY A 295 4.73 -19.17 17.97
N ALA A 296 5.07 -18.33 16.98
CA ALA A 296 6.29 -17.52 17.01
C ALA A 296 6.11 -16.30 17.92
N SER A 297 7.17 -15.95 18.64
CA SER A 297 7.22 -14.74 19.46
C SER A 297 7.65 -13.52 18.65
N ASP A 298 8.41 -13.71 17.58
CA ASP A 298 8.92 -12.68 16.67
C ASP A 298 8.12 -12.64 15.36
N ALA A 299 8.41 -11.64 14.52
CA ALA A 299 7.81 -11.53 13.20
C ALA A 299 8.83 -11.16 12.13
N ARG A 300 8.77 -11.83 10.98
CA ARG A 300 9.58 -11.51 9.80
C ARG A 300 9.08 -10.21 9.17
N ARG A 301 9.99 -9.29 8.88
CA ARG A 301 9.66 -8.05 8.15
C ARG A 301 9.70 -8.27 6.63
N ILE A 302 8.75 -7.68 5.91
CA ILE A 302 8.72 -7.56 4.45
C ILE A 302 8.56 -6.08 4.12
N GLU A 303 9.54 -5.51 3.44
CA GLU A 303 9.55 -4.10 3.06
C GLU A 303 8.95 -3.90 1.67
N GLY A 304 8.02 -2.95 1.55
CA GLY A 304 7.38 -2.62 0.30
C GLY A 304 6.49 -3.74 -0.25
N TRP A 305 5.89 -3.48 -1.42
CA TRP A 305 5.04 -4.47 -2.09
C TRP A 305 5.84 -5.29 -3.11
N ALA A 306 6.24 -6.50 -2.73
CA ALA A 306 6.93 -7.46 -3.61
C ALA A 306 5.97 -8.44 -4.32
N GLY A 307 4.65 -8.28 -4.16
CA GLY A 307 3.66 -9.25 -4.61
C GLY A 307 3.30 -10.29 -3.55
N ILE A 308 2.35 -11.18 -3.88
CA ILE A 308 1.84 -12.20 -2.95
C ILE A 308 2.90 -13.26 -2.62
N ASP A 309 3.85 -13.50 -3.51
CA ASP A 309 4.92 -14.46 -3.30
C ASP A 309 5.90 -14.02 -2.19
N GLY A 310 5.91 -12.74 -1.80
CA GLY A 310 6.68 -12.29 -0.62
C GLY A 310 6.23 -12.96 0.69
N PHE A 311 5.01 -13.51 0.70
CA PHE A 311 4.39 -14.20 1.84
C PHE A 311 4.49 -15.74 1.76
N THR A 312 5.07 -16.29 0.68
CA THR A 312 5.41 -17.73 0.66
C THR A 312 6.66 -17.97 1.50
N GLU A 313 6.64 -19.03 2.29
CA GLU A 313 7.81 -19.63 2.95
C GLU A 313 7.91 -21.10 2.59
#